data_AF-A0A2J0MN08-F1
#
_entry.id   AF-A0A2J0MN08-F1
#
_cell.length_a   1.000
_cell.length_b   1.000
_cell.length_c   1.000
_cell.angle_alpha   90.00
_cell.angle_beta   90.00
_cell.angle_gamma   90.00
#
_symmetry.space_group_name_H-M   'P 1'
#
loop_
_entity.id
_entity.type
_entity.pdbx_description
1 polymer ?
#
loop_
_entity_poly.entity_id
_entity_poly.type
_entity_poly.pdbx_seq_one_letter_code
_entity_poly.pdbx_strand_id
1 'polypeptide(L)'
;TPAEGTAYRLAKSDKEKYPEIVFANDQAVRSEGAEPYYTNSSQLPVSFTEDIFEALDLQDGLQTKYTGGTVLHGFLGERILDTETTKKLGRKIAETYSLPYFTITPTFSICPVHGYLIGEHPTCPKCVIEQKTEIYSRVVGYIRPVEQWNKGKQAEFSERKEFVVENKK
;
A
#
# COMPACT_ATOMS: atom_id res chain seq x y z
N THR A 1 11.49 -6.73 8.01
CA THR A 1 11.84 -5.34 8.35
C THR A 1 10.93 -4.37 7.62
N PRO A 2 10.39 -3.32 8.29
CA PRO A 2 9.52 -2.33 7.64
C PRO A 2 10.20 -1.50 6.54
N ALA A 3 11.53 -1.35 6.58
CA ALA A 3 12.35 -0.83 5.48
C ALA A 3 11.91 0.51 4.84
N GLU A 4 11.20 1.38 5.58
CA GLU A 4 10.60 2.61 5.02
C GLU A 4 11.61 3.46 4.25
N GLY A 5 12.74 3.82 4.87
CA GLY A 5 13.84 4.51 4.21
C GLY A 5 14.87 3.57 3.57
N THR A 6 15.03 2.35 4.11
CA THR A 6 16.06 1.41 3.65
C THR A 6 15.78 0.90 2.24
N ALA A 7 14.51 0.59 1.90
CA ALA A 7 14.13 0.10 0.58
C ALA A 7 14.49 1.09 -0.54
N TYR A 8 14.20 2.37 -0.32
CA TYR A 8 14.57 3.44 -1.25
C TYR A 8 16.09 3.69 -1.28
N ARG A 9 16.73 3.80 -0.10
CA ARG A 9 18.16 4.14 -0.02
C ARG A 9 19.04 3.08 -0.67
N LEU A 10 18.75 1.80 -0.45
CA LEU A 10 19.50 0.71 -1.08
C LEU A 10 19.29 0.70 -2.59
N ALA A 11 18.04 0.78 -3.05
CA ALA A 11 17.73 0.83 -4.48
C ALA A 11 18.45 2.00 -5.19
N LYS A 12 18.46 3.19 -4.58
CA LYS A 12 19.18 4.35 -5.11
C LYS A 12 20.69 4.11 -5.19
N SER A 13 21.31 3.59 -4.13
CA SER A 13 22.75 3.30 -4.13
C SER A 13 23.13 2.21 -5.13
N ASP A 14 22.26 1.22 -5.34
CA ASP A 14 22.53 0.16 -6.30
C ASP A 14 22.37 0.66 -7.75
N LYS A 15 21.42 1.57 -8.02
CA LYS A 15 21.28 2.24 -9.32
C LYS A 15 22.57 2.94 -9.76
N GLU A 16 23.28 3.57 -8.81
CA GLU A 16 24.55 4.27 -9.06
C GLU A 16 25.71 3.31 -9.36
N LYS A 17 25.69 2.11 -8.78
CA LYS A 17 26.78 1.13 -8.87
C LYS A 17 26.60 0.12 -10.00
N TYR A 18 25.36 -0.23 -10.30
CA TYR A 18 25.00 -1.33 -11.19
C TYR A 18 24.01 -0.83 -12.25
N PRO A 19 24.48 -0.40 -13.43
CA PRO A 19 23.63 0.18 -14.47
C PRO A 19 22.50 -0.75 -14.96
N GLU A 20 22.74 -2.06 -14.92
CA GLU A 20 21.80 -3.10 -15.40
C GLU A 20 20.88 -3.67 -14.30
N ILE A 21 20.90 -3.09 -13.09
CA ILE A 21 20.06 -3.59 -12.00
C ILE A 21 18.57 -3.42 -12.31
N VAL A 22 17.76 -4.34 -11.76
CA VAL A 22 16.31 -4.35 -11.88
C VAL A 22 15.68 -4.00 -10.54
N PHE A 23 14.72 -3.07 -10.55
CA PHE A 23 13.97 -2.63 -9.38
C PHE A 23 12.54 -3.19 -9.35
N ALA A 24 11.83 -3.02 -8.24
CA ALA A 24 10.41 -3.40 -8.17
C ALA A 24 9.57 -2.62 -9.19
N ASN A 25 9.97 -1.37 -9.47
CA ASN A 25 9.37 -0.47 -10.45
C ASN A 25 10.26 -0.24 -11.68
N ASP A 26 11.02 -1.25 -12.11
CA ASP A 26 12.05 -1.12 -13.15
C ASP A 26 11.54 -0.46 -14.43
N GLN A 27 10.32 -0.81 -14.86
CA GLN A 27 9.69 -0.19 -16.03
C GLN A 27 9.58 1.33 -15.85
N ALA A 28 8.95 1.80 -14.78
CA ALA A 28 8.79 3.23 -14.49
C ALA A 28 10.14 3.94 -14.31
N VAL A 29 11.14 3.27 -13.71
CA VAL A 29 12.49 3.81 -13.58
C VAL A 29 13.13 4.07 -14.95
N ARG A 30 12.91 3.19 -15.93
CA ARG A 30 13.49 3.27 -17.28
C ARG A 30 12.69 4.16 -18.23
N SER A 31 11.35 4.10 -18.21
CA SER A 31 10.49 4.85 -19.13
C SER A 31 10.22 6.28 -18.68
N GLU A 32 10.13 6.52 -17.38
CA GLU A 32 9.63 7.79 -16.82
C GLU A 32 10.66 8.48 -15.91
N GLY A 33 11.81 7.85 -15.66
CA GLY A 33 12.81 8.37 -14.75
C GLY A 33 12.35 8.36 -13.28
N ALA A 34 11.42 7.45 -12.93
CA ALA A 34 10.90 7.33 -11.58
C ALA A 34 12.01 7.00 -10.55
N GLU A 35 11.74 7.32 -9.30
CA GLU A 35 12.63 7.00 -8.18
C GLU A 35 12.56 5.49 -7.90
N PRO A 36 13.71 4.79 -7.82
CA PRO A 36 13.72 3.34 -7.68
C PRO A 36 13.37 2.91 -6.25
N TYR A 37 12.72 1.77 -6.09
CA TYR A 37 12.53 1.15 -4.78
C TYR A 37 12.58 -0.38 -4.85
N TYR A 38 12.82 -0.99 -3.68
CA TYR A 38 12.63 -2.42 -3.49
C TYR A 38 11.34 -2.71 -2.72
N THR A 39 10.72 -3.83 -3.03
CA THR A 39 9.59 -4.34 -2.25
C THR A 39 10.03 -4.64 -0.82
N ASN A 40 9.19 -4.26 0.14
CA ASN A 40 9.46 -4.52 1.54
C ASN A 40 9.45 -6.02 1.84
N SER A 41 10.49 -6.51 2.53
CA SER A 41 10.55 -7.88 3.04
C SER A 41 10.27 -8.94 1.96
N SER A 42 9.23 -9.73 2.12
CA SER A 42 8.80 -10.74 1.16
C SER A 42 7.37 -10.52 0.68
N GLN A 43 6.91 -9.27 0.75
CA GLN A 43 5.64 -8.88 0.14
C GLN A 43 5.69 -9.13 -1.38
N LEU A 44 4.52 -9.29 -1.96
CA LEU A 44 4.35 -9.22 -3.41
C LEU A 44 4.66 -7.80 -3.90
N PRO A 45 5.05 -7.63 -5.18
CA PRO A 45 5.05 -6.31 -5.82
C PRO A 45 3.70 -5.62 -5.63
N VAL A 46 3.71 -4.31 -5.37
CA VAL A 46 2.48 -3.56 -5.04
C VAL A 46 1.47 -3.47 -6.18
N SER A 47 1.90 -3.77 -7.41
CA SER A 47 1.08 -3.78 -8.63
C SER A 47 0.62 -5.18 -9.05
N PHE A 48 0.90 -6.22 -8.24
CA PHE A 48 0.75 -7.62 -8.63
C PHE A 48 -0.72 -8.04 -8.84
N THR A 49 -1.60 -7.82 -7.85
CA THR A 49 -3.00 -8.23 -7.90
C THR A 49 -3.91 -7.27 -7.13
N GLU A 50 -5.18 -7.23 -7.52
CA GLU A 50 -6.28 -6.54 -6.83
C GLU A 50 -7.14 -7.52 -5.99
N ASP A 51 -6.83 -8.82 -6.01
CA ASP A 51 -7.48 -9.83 -5.20
C ASP A 51 -6.69 -10.10 -3.91
N ILE A 52 -7.28 -9.73 -2.77
CA ILE A 52 -6.68 -9.97 -1.46
C ILE A 52 -6.52 -11.46 -1.15
N PHE A 53 -7.41 -12.33 -1.64
CA PHE A 53 -7.33 -13.77 -1.38
C PHE A 53 -6.23 -14.43 -2.19
N GLU A 54 -6.03 -14.02 -3.46
CA GLU A 54 -4.86 -14.43 -4.23
C GLU A 54 -3.56 -14.02 -3.53
N ALA A 55 -3.50 -12.77 -3.03
CA ALA A 55 -2.34 -12.31 -2.28
C ALA A 55 -2.11 -13.12 -0.99
N LEU A 56 -3.18 -13.45 -0.26
CA LEU A 56 -3.11 -14.27 0.95
C LEU A 56 -2.65 -15.71 0.64
N ASP A 57 -3.20 -16.35 -0.39
CA ASP A 57 -2.82 -17.71 -0.82
C ASP A 57 -1.33 -17.81 -1.15
N LEU A 58 -0.78 -16.80 -1.84
CA LEU A 58 0.64 -16.75 -2.20
C LEU A 58 1.56 -16.44 -1.02
N GLN A 59 1.06 -15.69 -0.03
CA GLN A 59 1.88 -15.16 1.06
C GLN A 59 1.81 -16.02 2.32
N ASP A 60 0.72 -16.71 2.63
CA ASP A 60 0.51 -17.40 3.91
C ASP A 60 1.64 -18.36 4.27
N GLY A 61 1.98 -19.28 3.36
CA GLY A 61 3.03 -20.28 3.58
C GLY A 61 4.44 -19.69 3.71
N LEU A 62 4.69 -18.51 3.16
CA LEU A 62 5.99 -17.83 3.29
C LEU A 62 6.03 -16.98 4.57
N GLN A 63 4.98 -16.21 4.81
CA GLN A 63 4.86 -15.28 5.92
C GLN A 63 4.90 -15.99 7.27
N THR A 64 4.28 -17.17 7.38
CA THR A 64 4.30 -18.02 8.58
C THR A 64 5.68 -18.53 8.98
N LYS A 65 6.67 -18.49 8.07
CA LYS A 65 8.06 -18.87 8.38
C LYS A 65 8.81 -17.78 9.16
N TYR A 66 8.32 -16.55 9.17
CA TYR A 66 8.92 -15.45 9.94
C TYR A 66 8.46 -15.47 11.39
N THR A 67 9.36 -15.87 12.30
CA THR A 67 9.10 -15.87 13.75
C THR A 67 9.40 -14.52 14.40
N GLY A 68 10.21 -13.67 13.75
CA GLY A 68 10.62 -12.34 14.24
C GLY A 68 9.63 -11.21 13.95
N GLY A 69 8.47 -11.54 13.38
CA GLY A 69 7.43 -10.58 13.03
C GLY A 69 7.32 -10.34 11.53
N THR A 70 6.09 -10.42 11.04
CA THR A 70 5.72 -10.05 9.68
C THR A 70 4.33 -9.45 9.65
N VAL A 71 3.94 -8.87 8.52
CA VAL A 71 2.63 -8.28 8.29
C VAL A 71 2.27 -8.41 6.82
N LEU A 72 1.04 -8.80 6.51
CA LEU A 72 0.49 -8.63 5.15
C LEU A 72 -0.32 -7.35 5.07
N HIS A 73 -0.05 -6.53 4.06
CA HIS A 73 -0.74 -5.26 3.86
C HIS A 73 -1.91 -5.39 2.89
N GLY A 74 -3.12 -5.43 3.46
CA GLY A 74 -4.38 -5.25 2.76
C GLY A 74 -4.66 -3.78 2.45
N PHE A 75 -4.02 -3.19 1.43
CA PHE A 75 -4.32 -1.82 1.02
C PHE A 75 -5.63 -1.78 0.24
N LEU A 76 -6.60 -1.00 0.71
CA LEU A 76 -7.89 -0.75 0.07
C LEU A 76 -7.92 0.68 -0.47
N GLY A 77 -8.60 0.91 -1.59
CA GLY A 77 -8.71 2.27 -2.13
C GLY A 77 -9.59 3.19 -1.34
N GLU A 78 -10.72 2.67 -0.89
CA GLU A 78 -11.57 3.38 0.05
C GLU A 78 -12.00 2.47 1.18
N ARG A 79 -12.53 3.09 2.24
CA ARG A 79 -13.07 2.34 3.36
C ARG A 79 -14.27 1.50 2.92
N ILE A 80 -14.34 0.28 3.42
CA ILE A 80 -15.57 -0.51 3.36
C ILE A 80 -16.60 0.17 4.26
N LEU A 81 -17.72 0.60 3.68
CA LEU A 81 -18.80 1.27 4.42
C LEU A 81 -19.64 0.28 5.23
N ASP A 82 -19.83 -0.94 4.71
CA ASP A 82 -20.56 -1.98 5.42
C ASP A 82 -19.69 -2.64 6.49
N THR A 83 -20.12 -2.50 7.74
CA THR A 83 -19.40 -3.06 8.90
C THR A 83 -19.46 -4.58 8.90
N GLU A 84 -20.56 -5.18 8.45
CA GLU A 84 -20.68 -6.63 8.41
C GLU A 84 -19.76 -7.24 7.34
N THR A 85 -19.59 -6.58 6.19
CA THR A 85 -18.60 -6.97 5.17
C THR A 85 -17.17 -6.92 5.72
N THR A 86 -16.79 -5.85 6.42
CA THR A 86 -15.46 -5.74 7.03
C THR A 86 -15.22 -6.86 8.06
N LYS A 87 -16.22 -7.13 8.90
CA LYS A 87 -16.17 -8.19 9.91
C LYS A 87 -16.08 -9.58 9.30
N LYS A 88 -16.87 -9.85 8.24
CA LYS A 88 -16.82 -11.11 7.49
C LYS A 88 -15.47 -11.32 6.83
N LEU A 89 -14.89 -10.29 6.23
CA LEU A 89 -13.56 -10.34 5.63
C LEU A 89 -12.49 -10.68 6.69
N GLY A 90 -12.43 -9.90 7.78
CA GLY A 90 -11.47 -10.15 8.85
C GLY A 90 -11.60 -11.54 9.46
N ARG A 91 -12.84 -12.00 9.69
CA ARG A 91 -13.11 -13.37 10.16
C ARG A 91 -12.64 -14.42 9.16
N LYS A 92 -13.00 -14.26 7.88
CA LYS A 92 -12.64 -15.21 6.81
C LYS A 92 -11.13 -15.36 6.72
N ILE A 93 -10.38 -14.25 6.78
CA ILE A 93 -8.92 -14.28 6.76
C ILE A 93 -8.39 -15.04 7.98
N ALA A 94 -8.84 -14.67 9.19
CA ALA A 94 -8.37 -15.28 10.43
C ALA A 94 -8.74 -16.77 10.60
N GLU A 95 -9.85 -17.23 10.00
CA GLU A 95 -10.28 -18.62 10.04
C GLU A 95 -9.65 -19.49 8.94
N THR A 96 -9.19 -18.88 7.83
CA THR A 96 -8.68 -19.62 6.66
C THR A 96 -7.16 -19.66 6.60
N TYR A 97 -6.48 -18.62 7.10
CA TYR A 97 -5.04 -18.46 6.94
C TYR A 97 -4.32 -18.43 8.29
N SER A 98 -3.03 -18.78 8.27
CA SER A 98 -2.18 -18.84 9.46
C SER A 98 -1.28 -17.61 9.64
N LEU A 99 -1.37 -16.63 8.74
CA LEU A 99 -0.63 -15.36 8.83
C LEU A 99 -0.75 -14.75 10.24
N PRO A 100 0.38 -14.43 10.90
CA PRO A 100 0.36 -13.95 12.28
C PRO A 100 -0.21 -12.53 12.41
N TYR A 101 -0.15 -11.74 11.34
CA TYR A 101 -0.61 -10.36 11.33
C TYR A 101 -0.94 -9.90 9.92
N PHE A 102 -2.10 -9.27 9.78
CA PHE A 102 -2.54 -8.61 8.55
C PHE A 102 -3.18 -7.26 8.90
N THR A 103 -3.16 -6.34 7.95
CA THR A 103 -3.84 -5.04 8.07
C THR A 103 -4.85 -4.88 6.95
N ILE A 104 -5.97 -4.23 7.22
CA ILE A 104 -6.89 -3.72 6.21
C ILE A 104 -6.83 -2.19 6.30
N THR A 105 -6.29 -1.55 5.28
CA THR A 105 -5.96 -0.11 5.30
C THR A 105 -6.64 0.61 4.14
N PRO A 106 -7.66 1.43 4.40
CA PRO A 106 -8.19 2.32 3.38
C PRO A 106 -7.32 3.56 3.18
N THR A 107 -7.25 4.02 1.94
CA THR A 107 -6.81 5.38 1.61
C THR A 107 -7.94 6.37 1.88
N PHE A 108 -7.59 7.54 2.42
CA PHE A 108 -8.54 8.61 2.71
C PHE A 108 -7.88 9.98 2.59
N SER A 109 -8.67 11.04 2.46
CA SER A 109 -8.16 12.40 2.30
C SER A 109 -8.72 13.34 3.36
N ILE A 110 -7.93 14.33 3.77
CA ILE A 110 -8.35 15.35 4.75
C ILE A 110 -8.40 16.71 4.06
N CYS A 111 -9.59 17.33 4.07
CA CYS A 111 -9.80 18.70 3.64
C CYS A 111 -9.69 19.66 4.82
N PRO A 112 -9.02 20.82 4.68
CA PRO A 112 -8.94 21.83 5.74
C PRO A 112 -10.31 22.41 6.13
N VAL A 113 -11.31 22.31 5.26
CA VAL A 113 -12.67 22.84 5.47
C VAL A 113 -13.67 21.74 5.86
N HIS A 114 -13.70 20.64 5.10
CA HIS A 114 -14.70 19.57 5.25
C HIS A 114 -14.23 18.37 6.07
N GLY A 115 -12.97 18.35 6.50
CA GLY A 115 -12.40 17.24 7.25
C GLY A 115 -12.26 15.97 6.41
N TYR A 116 -12.66 14.83 6.98
CA TYR A 116 -12.47 13.51 6.40
C TYR A 116 -13.26 13.29 5.09
N LEU A 117 -12.57 12.78 4.07
CA LEU A 117 -13.09 12.37 2.77
C LEU A 117 -12.71 10.90 2.53
N ILE A 118 -13.67 10.14 2.01
CA ILE A 118 -13.48 8.72 1.71
C ILE A 118 -12.71 8.59 0.39
N GLY A 119 -11.61 7.83 0.39
CA GLY A 119 -10.79 7.60 -0.78
C GLY A 119 -9.75 8.68 -1.05
N GLU A 120 -9.04 8.51 -2.16
CA GLU A 120 -8.02 9.44 -2.65
C GLU A 120 -8.68 10.61 -3.40
N HIS A 121 -8.55 11.80 -2.85
CA HIS A 121 -8.96 13.06 -3.47
C HIS A 121 -7.77 14.00 -3.37
N PRO A 122 -7.14 14.44 -4.48
CA PRO A 122 -6.11 15.48 -4.46
C PRO A 122 -6.69 16.89 -4.21
N THR A 123 -7.95 17.09 -4.58
CA THR A 123 -8.74 18.30 -4.35
C THR A 123 -10.09 17.95 -3.73
N CYS A 124 -10.58 18.78 -2.81
CA CYS A 124 -11.82 18.49 -2.11
C CYS A 124 -13.05 18.62 -3.06
N PRO A 125 -13.86 17.56 -3.23
CA PRO A 125 -15.03 17.59 -4.12
C PRO A 125 -16.22 18.38 -3.56
N LYS A 126 -16.14 18.83 -2.30
CA LYS A 126 -17.22 19.54 -1.59
C LYS A 126 -16.99 21.05 -1.51
N CYS A 127 -15.76 21.52 -1.73
CA CYS A 127 -15.45 22.94 -1.61
C CYS A 127 -15.93 23.72 -2.83
N VAL A 128 -16.59 24.86 -2.58
CA VAL A 128 -16.95 25.80 -3.66
C VAL A 128 -15.71 26.46 -4.24
N ILE A 129 -14.75 26.83 -3.37
CA ILE A 129 -13.42 27.27 -3.77
C ILE A 129 -12.50 26.06 -3.66
N GLU A 130 -11.83 25.67 -4.75
CA GLU A 130 -10.94 24.51 -4.76
C GLU A 130 -9.94 24.56 -3.59
N GLN A 131 -9.87 23.47 -2.82
CA GLN A 131 -8.93 23.30 -1.73
C GLN A 131 -8.16 21.99 -1.94
N LYS A 132 -6.84 22.08 -1.85
CA LYS A 132 -5.96 20.90 -1.82
C LYS A 132 -6.22 20.12 -0.54
N THR A 133 -6.19 18.80 -0.66
CA THR A 133 -6.40 17.85 0.43
C THR A 133 -5.11 17.12 0.75
N GLU A 134 -4.96 16.69 2.00
CA GLU A 134 -3.88 15.79 2.40
C GLU A 134 -4.36 14.34 2.23
N ILE A 135 -3.71 13.56 1.37
CA ILE A 135 -4.01 12.14 1.20
C ILE A 135 -3.24 11.35 2.26
N TYR A 136 -3.95 10.53 3.04
CA TYR A 136 -3.40 9.67 4.07
C TYR A 136 -3.56 8.21 3.67
N SER A 137 -2.49 7.45 3.86
CA SER A 137 -2.51 5.99 3.76
C SER A 137 -1.49 5.41 4.74
N ARG A 138 -1.39 4.08 4.81
CA ARG A 138 -0.33 3.40 5.58
C ARG A 138 0.92 3.28 4.73
N VAL A 139 2.03 3.80 5.23
CA VAL A 139 3.33 3.70 4.55
C VAL A 139 3.91 2.29 4.70
N VAL A 140 4.09 1.85 5.95
CA VAL A 140 4.53 0.50 6.31
C VAL A 140 3.82 0.05 7.58
N GLY A 141 4.00 0.76 8.69
CA GLY A 141 3.45 0.36 10.00
C GLY A 141 2.40 1.31 10.57
N TYR A 142 2.28 2.50 10.02
CA TYR A 142 1.47 3.59 10.57
C TYR A 142 0.94 4.48 9.44
N ILE A 143 -0.10 5.27 9.74
CA ILE A 143 -0.79 6.13 8.77
C ILE A 143 -0.14 7.51 8.77
N ARG A 144 0.14 8.05 7.58
CA ARG A 144 0.70 9.39 7.38
C ARG A 144 0.30 10.02 6.04
N PRO A 145 0.40 11.36 5.91
CA PRO A 145 0.23 12.02 4.63
C PRO A 145 1.24 11.49 3.61
N VAL A 146 0.78 11.08 2.43
CA VAL A 146 1.61 10.53 1.35
C VAL A 146 2.67 11.53 0.91
N GLU A 147 2.35 12.83 0.91
CA GLU A 147 3.27 13.90 0.55
C GLU A 147 4.50 13.99 1.48
N GLN A 148 4.38 13.49 2.72
CA GLN A 148 5.47 13.46 3.69
C GLN A 148 6.31 12.18 3.61
N TRP A 149 5.97 11.24 2.74
CA TRP A 149 6.74 10.00 2.58
C TRP A 149 8.02 10.28 1.79
N ASN A 150 9.02 9.41 1.93
CA ASN A 150 10.19 9.50 1.07
C ASN A 150 9.83 9.21 -0.39
N LYS A 151 10.66 9.67 -1.32
CA LYS A 151 10.38 9.57 -2.76
C LYS A 151 10.14 8.14 -3.26
N GLY A 152 10.90 7.16 -2.76
CA GLY A 152 10.67 5.75 -3.14
C GLY A 152 9.33 5.22 -2.65
N LYS A 153 8.86 5.66 -1.47
CA LYS A 153 7.52 5.32 -0.97
C LYS A 153 6.40 6.06 -1.70
N GLN A 154 6.63 7.28 -2.19
CA GLN A 154 5.69 7.95 -3.08
C GLN A 154 5.59 7.22 -4.43
N ALA A 155 6.72 6.76 -4.98
CA ALA A 155 6.74 5.94 -6.20
C ALA A 155 6.04 4.58 -6.00
N GLU A 156 6.28 3.91 -4.86
CA GLU A 156 5.54 2.70 -4.49
C GLU A 156 4.03 2.95 -4.41
N PHE A 157 3.63 4.06 -3.77
CA PHE A 157 2.21 4.41 -3.63
C PHE A 157 1.54 4.61 -4.99
N SER A 158 2.20 5.29 -5.94
CA SER A 158 1.63 5.55 -7.28
C SER A 158 1.43 4.28 -8.14
N GLU A 159 2.15 3.20 -7.85
CA GLU A 159 2.00 1.92 -8.57
C GLU A 159 1.10 0.92 -7.86
N ARG A 160 0.62 1.27 -6.66
CA ARG A 160 -0.12 0.35 -5.82
C ARG A 160 -1.46 0.02 -6.47
N LYS A 161 -1.69 -1.28 -6.69
CA LYS A 161 -3.03 -1.80 -6.94
C LYS A 161 -3.69 -2.07 -5.61
N GLU A 162 -4.83 -1.44 -5.41
CA GLU A 162 -5.58 -1.54 -4.16
C GLU A 162 -6.58 -2.69 -4.27
N PHE A 163 -6.74 -3.44 -3.18
CA PHE A 163 -7.63 -4.59 -3.18
C PHE A 163 -9.08 -4.17 -3.29
N VAL A 164 -9.79 -4.80 -4.22
CA VAL A 164 -11.20 -4.54 -4.48
C VAL A 164 -12.03 -5.56 -3.71
N VAL A 165 -12.86 -5.08 -2.80
CA VAL A 165 -13.86 -5.93 -2.14
C VAL A 165 -15.09 -5.95 -3.03
N GLU A 166 -15.28 -7.04 -3.78
CA GLU A 166 -16.50 -7.22 -4.55
C GLU A 166 -17.71 -7.26 -3.60
N ASN A 167 -18.53 -6.21 -3.65
CA ASN A 167 -19.87 -6.26 -3.10
C ASN A 167 -20.68 -7.15 -4.03
N LYS A 168 -20.75 -8.46 -3.73
CA LYS A 168 -21.81 -9.30 -4.30
C LYS A 168 -23.15 -8.71 -3.83
N LYS A 169 -23.81 -7.99 -4.74
CA LYS A 169 -25.21 -7.58 -4.62
C LYS A 169 -26.11 -8.80 -4.58
#